data_AF-A0ABD5NKJ6-F1
#
_entry.id   AF-A0ABD5NKJ6-F1
#
_cell.length_a   1.000
_cell.length_b   1.000
_cell.length_c   1.000
_cell.angle_alpha   90.00
_cell.angle_beta   90.00
_cell.angle_gamma   90.00
#
_symmetry.space_group_name_H-M   'P 1'
#
loop_
_entity.id
_entity.type
_entity.pdbx_description
1 polymer ?
#
loop_
_entity_poly.entity_id
_entity_poly.type
_entity_poly.pdbx_seq_one_letter_code
_entity_poly.pdbx_strand_id
1 'polypeptide(L)'
;MDDPPDPPDASGVGDRPDSWCSRRTVLSAGLAAAGLRAPVVGSVEQGEPRATVHVTCYAGPTPLYARLRDGPSGLGSPWTSAHEAGMAAVADGLDQIESHARETGRDWFSVAVDRGPSLGSPLAAASPIDAAAPVERVYDGFREAIGAGLDERRCHLLCWWGPFDHRIGYGRTVPGDGRVGRGDRPAALAIANVGATEGWDGRAVTRNVAIHEALHAFLSPAVVETVIDGLCDHGLGTVREPDPGVREVSPMATTYAGGGAGERGPAGLLADGLMGSNGGGTRWAGRGCVAPDAVREEGEKAGAGPTESDVTWRHSTRLTVETREAVCRYAERTLR
;
A
#
# COMPACT_ATOMS: atom_id res chain seq x y z
N MET A 1 50.25 -42.42 -21.78
CA MET A 1 50.01 -40.99 -21.53
C MET A 1 48.56 -40.80 -21.89
N ASP A 2 47.75 -40.83 -20.85
CA ASP A 2 46.31 -41.01 -20.90
C ASP A 2 45.60 -39.74 -21.37
N ASP A 3 44.65 -39.89 -22.29
CA ASP A 3 43.70 -38.85 -22.67
C ASP A 3 42.74 -38.59 -21.49
N PRO A 4 42.45 -37.31 -21.16
CA PRO A 4 41.46 -36.98 -20.16
C PRO A 4 40.03 -37.24 -20.68
N PRO A 5 39.10 -37.70 -19.83
CA PRO A 5 37.72 -37.97 -20.24
C PRO A 5 36.92 -36.67 -20.45
N ASP A 6 36.05 -36.68 -21.46
CA ASP A 6 35.06 -35.64 -21.73
C ASP A 6 34.09 -35.45 -20.54
N PRO A 7 33.74 -34.21 -20.16
CA PRO A 7 32.71 -33.96 -19.17
C PRO A 7 31.29 -34.21 -19.74
N PRO A 8 30.35 -34.72 -18.93
CA PRO A 8 29.01 -35.06 -19.37
C PRO A 8 28.12 -33.83 -19.60
N ASP A 9 27.25 -33.95 -20.61
CA ASP A 9 26.14 -33.06 -20.92
C ASP A 9 25.29 -32.75 -19.68
N ALA A 10 25.27 -31.47 -19.28
CA ALA A 10 24.33 -30.94 -18.30
C ALA A 10 23.26 -30.09 -19.01
N SER A 11 22.35 -30.76 -19.71
CA SER A 11 21.04 -30.20 -20.05
C SER A 11 20.20 -30.13 -18.77
N GLY A 12 20.54 -29.18 -17.89
CA GLY A 12 19.77 -28.82 -16.71
C GLY A 12 18.73 -27.76 -17.06
N VAL A 13 17.56 -28.20 -17.54
CA VAL A 13 16.34 -27.39 -17.53
C VAL A 13 16.04 -27.09 -16.07
N GLY A 14 16.40 -25.90 -15.63
CA GLY A 14 16.07 -25.41 -14.29
C GLY A 14 14.57 -25.19 -14.19
N ASP A 15 13.88 -26.15 -13.58
CA ASP A 15 12.52 -26.01 -13.06
C ASP A 15 12.44 -24.74 -12.20
N ARG A 16 11.78 -23.71 -12.75
CA ARG A 16 11.29 -22.57 -11.98
C ARG A 16 10.03 -23.03 -11.24
N PRO A 17 9.91 -22.83 -9.92
CA PRO A 17 8.63 -23.01 -9.26
C PRO A 17 7.72 -21.82 -9.61
N ASP A 18 7.02 -21.93 -10.74
CA ASP A 18 5.86 -21.11 -11.06
C ASP A 18 4.68 -21.58 -10.19
N SER A 19 4.63 -21.10 -8.94
CA SER A 19 3.43 -21.23 -8.12
C SER A 19 2.64 -19.93 -8.17
N TRP A 20 1.83 -19.78 -9.22
CA TRP A 20 0.73 -18.82 -9.26
C TRP A 20 -0.39 -19.29 -8.33
N CYS A 21 -0.59 -18.60 -7.22
CA CYS A 21 -1.75 -18.80 -6.34
C CYS A 21 -2.83 -17.74 -6.63
N SER A 22 -3.77 -18.09 -7.51
CA SER A 22 -5.02 -17.35 -7.67
C SER A 22 -5.95 -17.55 -6.46
N ARG A 23 -6.67 -16.50 -6.06
CA ARG A 23 -7.54 -16.36 -4.88
C ARG A 23 -8.73 -17.33 -4.85
N ARG A 24 -8.48 -18.62 -4.65
CA ARG A 24 -9.50 -19.57 -4.15
C ARG A 24 -9.14 -20.24 -2.81
N THR A 25 -8.13 -19.75 -2.10
CA THR A 25 -7.80 -20.29 -0.77
C THR A 25 -7.37 -19.19 0.20
N VAL A 26 -8.30 -18.30 0.54
CA VAL A 26 -8.26 -17.59 1.83
C VAL A 26 -9.50 -18.02 2.59
N LEU A 27 -9.51 -19.26 3.08
CA LEU A 27 -10.40 -19.80 4.11
C LEU A 27 -10.05 -21.29 4.31
N SER A 28 -9.02 -21.57 5.11
CA SER A 28 -8.80 -22.81 5.91
C SER A 28 -7.32 -23.02 6.24
N ALA A 29 -6.76 -22.20 7.14
CA ALA A 29 -5.55 -22.57 7.88
C ALA A 29 -5.95 -22.87 9.32
N GLY A 30 -6.62 -24.01 9.48
CA GLY A 30 -7.17 -24.46 10.75
C GLY A 30 -7.71 -25.88 10.62
N LEU A 31 -6.84 -26.83 10.23
CA LEU A 31 -6.86 -28.26 10.54
C LEU A 31 -6.03 -29.06 9.52
N ALA A 32 -5.37 -30.09 10.05
CA ALA A 32 -4.85 -31.30 9.39
C ALA A 32 -3.42 -31.31 8.82
N ALA A 33 -2.60 -32.06 9.56
CA ALA A 33 -1.35 -32.69 9.19
C ALA A 33 -1.44 -33.61 7.96
N ALA A 34 -0.27 -33.79 7.32
CA ALA A 34 0.19 -34.93 6.53
C ALA A 34 -0.68 -35.45 5.35
N GLY A 35 -0.13 -35.35 4.14
CA GLY A 35 -0.51 -36.21 3.01
C GLY A 35 -0.22 -35.63 1.64
N LEU A 36 0.82 -36.13 0.96
CA LEU A 36 1.06 -35.91 -0.46
C LEU A 36 -0.16 -36.35 -1.30
N ARG A 37 -0.64 -35.48 -2.21
CA ARG A 37 -1.36 -35.90 -3.43
C ARG A 37 -1.00 -35.00 -4.62
N ALA A 38 -0.71 -35.64 -5.74
CA ALA A 38 -0.24 -35.11 -7.02
C ALA A 38 -1.28 -34.23 -7.75
N PRO A 39 -0.87 -33.37 -8.70
CA PRO A 39 -1.79 -32.44 -9.36
C PRO A 39 -2.64 -33.14 -10.43
N VAL A 40 -3.93 -32.82 -10.44
CA VAL A 40 -4.84 -33.09 -11.56
C VAL A 40 -4.62 -31.99 -12.59
N VAL A 41 -4.18 -32.39 -13.79
CA VAL A 41 -4.01 -31.51 -14.95
C VAL A 41 -5.38 -31.04 -15.43
N GLY A 42 -5.68 -29.75 -15.23
CA GLY A 42 -6.84 -29.06 -15.80
C GLY A 42 -6.40 -28.12 -16.92
N SER A 43 -7.13 -28.12 -18.04
CA SER A 43 -6.82 -27.41 -19.28
C SER A 43 -6.66 -25.90 -19.08
N VAL A 44 -5.58 -25.36 -19.63
CA VAL A 44 -5.34 -23.92 -19.75
C VAL A 44 -6.13 -23.39 -20.95
N GLU A 45 -7.27 -22.75 -20.70
CA GLU A 45 -7.81 -21.82 -21.70
C GLU A 45 -6.87 -20.62 -21.77
N GLN A 46 -6.11 -20.51 -22.86
CA GLN A 46 -5.32 -19.32 -23.18
C GLN A 46 -6.28 -18.19 -23.60
N GLY A 47 -6.88 -17.52 -22.61
CA GLY A 47 -7.52 -16.23 -22.82
C GLY A 47 -6.48 -15.15 -23.14
N GLU A 48 -6.89 -14.09 -23.85
CA GLU A 48 -6.04 -12.92 -24.07
C GLU A 48 -5.49 -12.38 -22.74
N PRO A 49 -4.23 -11.90 -22.71
CA PRO A 49 -3.63 -11.40 -21.48
C PRO A 49 -4.43 -10.22 -20.95
N ARG A 50 -5.05 -10.42 -19.78
CA ARG A 50 -5.79 -9.37 -19.06
C ARG A 50 -4.82 -8.34 -18.51
N ALA A 51 -5.12 -7.07 -18.72
CA ALA A 51 -4.36 -6.00 -18.09
C ALA A 51 -4.60 -6.07 -16.57
N THR A 52 -3.53 -6.25 -15.81
CA THR A 52 -3.60 -6.55 -14.38
C THR A 52 -3.03 -5.40 -13.55
N VAL A 53 -3.83 -4.90 -12.60
CA VAL A 53 -3.34 -4.04 -11.52
C VAL A 53 -2.79 -4.93 -10.42
N HIS A 54 -1.46 -4.96 -10.29
CA HIS A 54 -0.76 -5.90 -9.43
C HIS A 54 0.02 -5.18 -8.32
N VAL A 55 -0.23 -5.55 -7.07
CA VAL A 55 0.53 -5.08 -5.92
C VAL A 55 1.23 -6.26 -5.23
N THR A 56 2.51 -6.12 -4.91
CA THR A 56 3.21 -7.03 -4.00
C THR A 56 3.52 -6.30 -2.71
N CYS A 57 3.02 -6.80 -1.59
CA CYS A 57 3.18 -6.19 -0.27
C CYS A 57 4.35 -6.82 0.49
N TYR A 58 5.19 -6.00 1.10
CA TYR A 58 6.38 -6.44 1.85
C TYR A 58 6.30 -5.96 3.29
N ALA A 59 6.63 -6.85 4.24
CA ALA A 59 6.77 -6.46 5.64
C ALA A 59 8.19 -5.94 5.91
N GLY A 60 8.29 -4.69 6.37
CA GLY A 60 9.55 -4.08 6.77
C GLY A 60 10.07 -4.58 8.13
N PRO A 61 11.30 -4.19 8.50
CA PRO A 61 11.86 -4.44 9.83
C PRO A 61 10.91 -3.94 10.92
N THR A 62 10.57 -4.82 11.86
CA THR A 62 9.61 -4.53 12.93
C THR A 62 10.23 -4.84 14.28
N PRO A 63 10.29 -3.86 15.22
CA PRO A 63 10.93 -4.02 16.52
C PRO A 63 10.16 -5.01 17.40
N LEU A 64 10.87 -5.61 18.35
CA LEU A 64 10.32 -6.66 19.22
C LEU A 64 9.04 -6.22 19.96
N TYR A 65 8.99 -4.99 20.47
CA TYR A 65 7.80 -4.50 21.20
C TYR A 65 6.55 -4.47 20.32
N ALA A 66 6.70 -4.18 19.03
CA ALA A 66 5.59 -4.17 18.09
C ALA A 66 5.09 -5.58 17.79
N ARG A 67 6.01 -6.55 17.69
CA ARG A 67 5.66 -7.97 17.56
C ARG A 67 4.99 -8.52 18.81
N LEU A 68 5.43 -8.10 19.99
CA LEU A 68 4.84 -8.50 21.27
C LEU A 68 3.38 -8.04 21.42
N ARG A 69 2.97 -6.95 20.76
CA ARG A 69 1.56 -6.51 20.75
C ARG A 69 0.62 -7.54 20.12
N ASP A 70 1.13 -8.40 19.24
CA ASP A 70 0.38 -9.50 18.61
C ASP A 70 0.41 -10.80 19.44
N GLY A 71 0.96 -10.73 20.65
CA GLY A 71 1.12 -11.88 21.52
C GLY A 71 2.20 -12.87 21.04
N PRO A 72 2.26 -14.08 21.64
CA PRO A 72 3.30 -15.06 21.36
C PRO A 72 3.36 -15.51 19.88
N SER A 73 2.22 -15.53 19.19
CA SER A 73 2.14 -15.81 17.75
C SER A 73 2.89 -14.79 16.89
N GLY A 74 2.95 -13.52 17.32
CA GLY A 74 3.66 -12.46 16.61
C GLY A 74 5.18 -12.57 16.66
N LEU A 75 5.73 -13.32 17.61
CA LEU A 75 7.19 -13.52 17.74
C LEU A 75 7.75 -14.45 16.66
N GLY A 76 6.96 -15.42 16.20
CA GLY A 76 7.34 -16.38 15.18
C GLY A 76 7.15 -15.89 13.74
N SER A 77 6.46 -14.76 13.54
CA SER A 77 6.14 -14.21 12.23
C SER A 77 6.90 -12.90 11.99
N PRO A 78 7.47 -12.69 10.79
CA PRO A 78 7.95 -11.37 10.41
C PRO A 78 6.79 -10.42 10.01
N TRP A 79 5.60 -10.96 9.75
CA TRP A 79 4.38 -10.22 9.49
C TRP A 79 3.58 -10.03 10.78
N THR A 80 3.47 -8.78 11.24
CA THR A 80 2.56 -8.42 12.34
C THR A 80 1.14 -8.22 11.86
N SER A 81 0.18 -8.17 12.77
CA SER A 81 -1.22 -7.88 12.52
C SER A 81 -1.45 -6.56 11.75
N ALA A 82 -0.50 -5.61 11.84
CA ALA A 82 -0.51 -4.37 11.06
C ALA A 82 -0.18 -4.57 9.59
N HIS A 83 0.86 -5.35 9.30
CA HIS A 83 1.19 -5.71 7.93
C HIS A 83 0.05 -6.50 7.30
N GLU A 84 -0.52 -7.44 8.05
CA GLU A 84 -1.67 -8.24 7.61
C GLU A 84 -2.90 -7.37 7.32
N ALA A 85 -3.22 -6.44 8.23
CA ALA A 85 -4.35 -5.54 8.03
C ALA A 85 -4.16 -4.59 6.85
N GLY A 86 -2.95 -4.06 6.65
CA GLY A 86 -2.62 -3.22 5.51
C GLY A 86 -2.75 -3.97 4.18
N MET A 87 -2.15 -5.17 4.10
CA MET A 87 -2.25 -6.02 2.90
C MET A 87 -3.69 -6.42 2.60
N ALA A 88 -4.46 -6.84 3.61
CA ALA A 88 -5.87 -7.18 3.46
C ALA A 88 -6.69 -5.98 2.96
N ALA A 89 -6.43 -4.78 3.48
CA ALA A 89 -7.10 -3.56 3.03
C ALA A 89 -6.78 -3.22 1.56
N VAL A 90 -5.52 -3.36 1.14
CA VAL A 90 -5.13 -3.20 -0.29
C VAL A 90 -5.88 -4.21 -1.16
N ALA A 91 -5.92 -5.47 -0.74
CA ALA A 91 -6.69 -6.53 -1.38
C ALA A 91 -8.18 -6.17 -1.56
N ASP A 92 -8.85 -5.74 -0.49
CA ASP A 92 -10.25 -5.33 -0.53
C ASP A 92 -10.46 -4.06 -1.39
N GLY A 93 -9.49 -3.14 -1.38
CA GLY A 93 -9.49 -1.94 -2.22
C GLY A 93 -9.43 -2.28 -3.70
N LEU A 94 -8.53 -3.18 -4.10
CA LEU A 94 -8.44 -3.62 -5.49
C LEU A 94 -9.67 -4.42 -5.93
N ASP A 95 -10.30 -5.19 -5.04
CA ASP A 95 -11.54 -5.91 -5.36
C ASP A 95 -12.72 -4.96 -5.66
N GLN A 96 -12.78 -3.81 -4.98
CA GLN A 96 -13.75 -2.77 -5.30
C GLN A 96 -13.53 -2.19 -6.70
N ILE A 97 -12.28 -2.08 -7.15
CA ILE A 97 -11.91 -1.60 -8.49
C ILE A 97 -12.27 -2.66 -9.53
N GLU A 98 -11.93 -3.93 -9.31
CA GLU A 98 -12.28 -5.02 -10.23
C GLU A 98 -13.79 -5.16 -10.38
N SER A 99 -14.54 -5.03 -9.28
CA SER A 99 -16.00 -5.05 -9.31
C SER A 99 -16.57 -3.89 -10.13
N HIS A 100 -16.05 -2.67 -9.94
CA HIS A 100 -16.42 -1.50 -10.75
C HIS A 100 -16.08 -1.69 -12.23
N ALA A 101 -14.91 -2.27 -12.54
CA ALA A 101 -14.50 -2.57 -13.90
C ALA A 101 -15.50 -3.52 -14.58
N ARG A 102 -15.90 -4.60 -13.90
CA ARG A 102 -16.93 -5.54 -14.39
C ARG A 102 -18.29 -4.85 -14.60
N GLU A 103 -18.73 -4.06 -13.63
CA GLU A 103 -20.00 -3.30 -13.72
C GLU A 103 -20.03 -2.31 -14.89
N THR A 104 -18.87 -1.85 -15.34
CA THR A 104 -18.71 -0.88 -16.44
C THR A 104 -18.28 -1.53 -17.76
N GLY A 105 -18.34 -2.87 -17.85
CA GLY A 105 -18.09 -3.62 -19.10
C GLY A 105 -16.62 -3.82 -19.45
N ARG A 106 -15.71 -3.77 -18.47
CA ARG A 106 -14.26 -3.93 -18.63
C ARG A 106 -13.80 -5.34 -18.22
N ASP A 107 -14.33 -6.37 -18.88
CA ASP A 107 -14.01 -7.78 -18.58
C ASP A 107 -12.54 -8.18 -18.85
N TRP A 108 -11.78 -7.29 -19.49
CA TRP A 108 -10.35 -7.42 -19.74
C TRP A 108 -9.48 -7.05 -18.53
N PHE A 109 -10.07 -6.44 -17.50
CA PHE A 109 -9.36 -5.94 -16.32
C PHE A 109 -9.30 -7.01 -15.21
N SER A 110 -8.15 -7.17 -14.58
CA SER A 110 -7.98 -8.02 -13.40
C SER A 110 -7.11 -7.36 -12.34
N VAL A 111 -7.18 -7.87 -11.11
CA VAL A 111 -6.35 -7.43 -9.99
C VAL A 111 -5.59 -8.57 -9.34
N ALA A 112 -4.43 -8.28 -8.78
CA ALA A 112 -3.63 -9.25 -8.03
C ALA A 112 -2.96 -8.58 -6.83
N VAL A 113 -2.93 -9.28 -5.69
CA VAL A 113 -2.18 -8.88 -4.49
C VAL A 113 -1.38 -10.07 -3.98
N ASP A 114 -0.05 -9.93 -3.98
CA ASP A 114 0.87 -10.96 -3.50
C ASP A 114 1.50 -10.56 -2.17
N ARG A 115 1.76 -11.57 -1.33
CA ARG A 115 2.62 -11.42 -0.16
C ARG A 115 4.08 -11.60 -0.60
N GLY A 116 4.87 -10.54 -0.52
CA GLY A 116 6.32 -10.59 -0.69
C GLY A 116 7.02 -11.14 0.55
N PRO A 117 8.33 -11.47 0.43
CA PRO A 117 9.16 -11.79 1.60
C PRO A 117 9.21 -10.60 2.57
N SER A 118 9.47 -10.88 3.84
CA SER A 118 9.83 -9.80 4.76
C SER A 118 11.23 -9.29 4.41
N LEU A 119 11.36 -7.97 4.29
CA LEU A 119 12.61 -7.32 3.97
C LEU A 119 13.35 -7.02 5.28
N GLY A 120 14.14 -8.00 5.73
CA GLY A 120 15.03 -7.85 6.87
C GLY A 120 16.45 -7.44 6.46
N SER A 121 17.08 -6.58 7.27
CA SER A 121 18.53 -6.27 7.33
C SER A 121 19.16 -5.18 6.42
N PRO A 122 18.91 -4.96 5.12
CA PRO A 122 19.48 -3.78 4.45
C PRO A 122 18.82 -2.48 4.95
N LEU A 123 17.59 -2.59 5.46
CA LEU A 123 16.86 -1.52 6.13
C LEU A 123 17.15 -1.42 7.64
N ALA A 124 17.87 -2.37 8.25
CA ALA A 124 18.20 -2.34 9.68
C ALA A 124 19.25 -1.28 10.04
N ALA A 125 19.94 -0.72 9.04
CA ALA A 125 20.78 0.47 9.20
C ALA A 125 19.97 1.75 9.48
N ALA A 126 18.67 1.73 9.17
CA ALA A 126 17.69 2.67 9.70
C ALA A 126 17.10 2.05 10.97
N SER A 127 17.61 2.44 12.14
CA SER A 127 16.99 2.01 13.39
C SER A 127 15.52 2.46 13.38
N PRO A 128 14.55 1.57 13.65
CA PRO A 128 13.13 1.95 13.81
C PRO A 128 12.89 2.98 14.94
N ILE A 129 13.92 3.23 15.76
CA ILE A 129 13.95 4.16 16.89
C ILE A 129 14.70 5.45 16.53
N ASP A 130 15.54 5.45 15.48
CA ASP A 130 16.19 6.68 15.03
C ASP A 130 15.15 7.59 14.38
N ALA A 131 15.03 8.80 14.90
CA ALA A 131 13.95 9.74 14.57
C ALA A 131 13.91 10.20 13.09
N ALA A 132 14.87 9.79 12.26
CA ALA A 132 14.89 10.07 10.84
C ALA A 132 15.99 9.29 10.09
N ALA A 133 15.68 8.11 9.57
CA ALA A 133 16.48 7.59 8.46
C ALA A 133 16.35 8.59 7.27
N PRO A 134 17.41 8.81 6.48
CA PRO A 134 17.22 9.46 5.18
C PRO A 134 16.24 8.62 4.37
N VAL A 135 15.13 9.21 3.96
CA VAL A 135 14.06 8.52 3.21
C VAL A 135 14.61 7.88 1.94
N GLU A 136 15.63 8.51 1.35
CA GLU A 136 16.39 8.02 0.20
C GLU A 136 17.04 6.66 0.48
N ARG A 137 17.59 6.44 1.68
CA ARG A 137 18.20 5.15 2.03
C ARG A 137 17.18 4.03 2.18
N VAL A 138 16.00 4.34 2.72
CA VAL A 138 14.91 3.36 2.83
C VAL A 138 14.47 2.94 1.44
N TYR A 139 14.37 3.89 0.51
CA TYR A 139 14.05 3.61 -0.88
C TYR A 139 15.14 2.85 -1.63
N ASP A 140 16.40 3.25 -1.48
CA ASP A 140 17.50 2.59 -2.16
C ASP A 140 17.64 1.14 -1.69
N GLY A 141 17.54 0.90 -0.38
CA GLY A 141 17.53 -0.45 0.18
C GLY A 141 16.29 -1.26 -0.26
N PHE A 142 15.12 -0.62 -0.37
CA PHE A 142 13.93 -1.29 -0.89
C PHE A 142 14.10 -1.66 -2.37
N ARG A 143 14.55 -0.72 -3.20
CA ARG A 143 14.83 -0.91 -4.63
C ARG A 143 15.84 -2.04 -4.84
N GLU A 144 16.93 -2.04 -4.07
CA GLU A 144 17.95 -3.09 -4.10
C GLU A 144 17.35 -4.46 -3.74
N ALA A 145 16.51 -4.52 -2.70
CA ALA A 145 15.87 -5.76 -2.27
C ALA A 145 14.87 -6.31 -3.30
N ILE A 146 14.19 -5.45 -4.06
CA ILE A 146 13.32 -5.87 -5.18
C ILE A 146 14.14 -6.40 -6.36
N GLY A 147 15.27 -5.76 -6.66
CA GLY A 147 16.19 -6.21 -7.72
C GLY A 147 15.52 -6.35 -9.09
N ALA A 148 15.60 -7.53 -9.68
CA ALA A 148 15.03 -7.82 -11.01
C ALA A 148 13.50 -7.65 -11.08
N GLY A 149 12.78 -7.69 -9.94
CA GLY A 149 11.33 -7.44 -9.90
C GLY A 149 10.93 -6.02 -10.29
N LEU A 150 11.89 -5.11 -10.46
CA LEU A 150 11.67 -3.76 -10.98
C LEU A 150 11.33 -3.75 -12.49
N ASP A 151 11.65 -4.83 -13.21
CA ASP A 151 11.35 -5.00 -14.64
C ASP A 151 9.93 -5.48 -14.92
N GLU A 152 9.13 -5.65 -13.87
CA GLU A 152 7.76 -6.11 -13.95
C GLU A 152 6.76 -4.97 -13.72
N ARG A 153 5.66 -4.96 -14.47
CA ARG A 153 4.60 -3.94 -14.34
C ARG A 153 3.74 -4.21 -13.10
N ARG A 154 4.28 -3.92 -11.91
CA ARG A 154 3.59 -4.05 -10.62
C ARG A 154 4.02 -2.95 -9.65
N CYS A 155 3.18 -2.71 -8.66
CA CYS A 155 3.52 -1.87 -7.51
C CYS A 155 4.13 -2.75 -6.41
N HIS A 156 5.29 -2.37 -5.89
CA HIS A 156 5.86 -2.96 -4.69
C HIS A 156 5.59 -2.01 -3.51
N LEU A 157 4.76 -2.46 -2.57
CA LEU A 157 4.37 -1.70 -1.39
C LEU A 157 5.16 -2.21 -0.18
N LEU A 158 6.03 -1.37 0.39
CA LEU A 158 6.68 -1.62 1.67
C LEU A 158 5.79 -1.12 2.82
N CYS A 159 5.29 -2.05 3.63
CA CYS A 159 4.67 -1.74 4.91
C CYS A 159 5.78 -1.53 5.95
N TRP A 160 6.15 -0.27 6.17
CA TRP A 160 7.27 0.16 7.01
C TRP A 160 6.87 0.39 8.47
N TRP A 161 7.70 -0.06 9.40
CA TRP A 161 7.52 0.23 10.83
C TRP A 161 8.46 1.36 11.27
N GLY A 162 8.06 2.61 11.05
CA GLY A 162 8.81 3.80 11.45
C GLY A 162 7.95 4.79 12.23
N PRO A 163 7.51 4.46 13.46
CA PRO A 163 6.54 5.26 14.19
C PRO A 163 6.98 6.71 14.45
N PHE A 164 8.28 7.00 14.48
CA PHE A 164 8.80 8.34 14.71
C PHE A 164 9.45 8.97 13.47
N ASP A 165 9.36 8.30 12.32
CA ASP A 165 9.93 8.80 11.07
C ASP A 165 9.00 9.82 10.42
N HIS A 166 9.14 11.07 10.85
CA HIS A 166 8.40 12.21 10.32
C HIS A 166 8.74 12.55 8.86
N ARG A 167 9.86 12.04 8.31
CA ARG A 167 10.24 12.29 6.91
C ARG A 167 9.47 11.39 5.96
N ILE A 168 9.19 10.16 6.38
CA ILE A 168 8.26 9.25 5.70
C ILE A 168 6.81 9.65 6.03
N GLY A 169 6.53 10.13 7.24
CA GLY A 169 5.15 10.42 7.66
C GLY A 169 4.32 9.13 7.65
N TYR A 170 3.10 9.17 7.13
CA TYR A 170 2.26 7.97 6.99
C TYR A 170 2.58 7.13 5.75
N GLY A 171 3.37 7.64 4.84
CA GLY A 171 3.71 6.95 3.61
C GLY A 171 4.26 7.92 2.58
N ARG A 172 4.80 7.35 1.50
CA ARG A 172 5.33 8.13 0.39
C ARG A 172 5.50 7.24 -0.83
N THR A 173 5.22 7.81 -2.00
CA THR A 173 5.55 7.22 -3.32
C THR A 173 6.84 7.83 -3.87
N VAL A 174 7.70 7.02 -4.49
CA VAL A 174 9.01 7.49 -4.99
C VAL A 174 8.83 8.46 -6.17
N PRO A 175 9.49 9.64 -6.17
CA PRO A 175 9.58 10.47 -7.37
C PRO A 175 10.32 9.73 -8.50
N GLY A 176 9.73 9.63 -9.69
CA GLY A 176 10.33 8.97 -10.86
C GLY A 176 9.93 7.50 -11.03
N ASP A 177 9.96 6.71 -9.95
CA ASP A 177 9.52 5.30 -9.90
C ASP A 177 8.12 5.16 -9.28
N GLY A 178 7.31 6.21 -9.33
CA GLY A 178 6.07 6.30 -8.56
C GLY A 178 4.84 5.70 -9.24
N ARG A 179 4.97 5.21 -10.49
CA ARG A 179 3.82 4.79 -11.32
C ARG A 179 4.16 3.59 -12.20
N VAL A 180 3.27 2.60 -12.22
CA VAL A 180 3.50 1.37 -12.97
C VAL A 180 3.44 1.64 -14.47
N GLY A 181 4.44 1.17 -15.22
CA GLY A 181 4.55 1.35 -16.67
C GLY A 181 5.04 2.73 -17.10
N ARG A 182 5.62 3.52 -16.18
CA ARG A 182 6.20 4.85 -16.44
C ARG A 182 7.57 4.97 -15.76
N GLY A 183 8.51 5.67 -16.42
CA GLY A 183 9.87 5.85 -15.91
C GLY A 183 10.88 4.91 -16.60
N ASP A 184 12.10 4.85 -16.05
CA ASP A 184 13.19 4.01 -16.57
C ASP A 184 12.95 2.51 -16.29
N ARG A 185 12.14 2.21 -15.26
CA ARG A 185 11.69 0.87 -14.91
C ARG A 185 10.15 0.81 -14.91
N PRO A 186 9.54 -0.32 -15.29
CA PRO A 186 8.08 -0.47 -15.34
C PRO A 186 7.41 -0.68 -13.97
N ALA A 187 8.15 -1.01 -12.91
CA ALA A 187 7.59 -1.15 -11.57
C ALA A 187 7.39 0.19 -10.86
N ALA A 188 6.47 0.23 -9.90
CA ALA A 188 6.32 1.34 -8.97
C ALA A 188 6.77 0.94 -7.56
N LEU A 189 7.31 1.89 -6.80
CA LEU A 189 7.66 1.71 -5.38
C LEU A 189 6.83 2.65 -4.49
N ALA A 190 6.19 2.08 -3.48
CA ALA A 190 5.41 2.80 -2.49
C ALA A 190 5.78 2.36 -1.06
N ILE A 191 5.65 3.26 -0.10
CA ILE A 191 5.81 2.97 1.33
C ILE A 191 4.53 3.38 2.05
N ALA A 192 3.98 2.46 2.85
CA ALA A 192 2.98 2.77 3.87
C ALA A 192 3.62 2.60 5.26
N ASN A 193 3.70 3.67 6.04
CA ASN A 193 4.27 3.65 7.39
C ASN A 193 3.22 3.12 8.39
N VAL A 194 3.08 1.80 8.41
CA VAL A 194 2.20 1.09 9.35
C VAL A 194 2.61 1.32 10.80
N GLY A 195 3.88 1.59 11.08
CA GLY A 195 4.34 1.92 12.43
C GLY A 195 3.78 3.26 12.94
N ALA A 196 3.80 4.29 12.11
CA ALA A 196 3.26 5.61 12.45
C ALA A 196 1.73 5.59 12.53
N THR A 197 1.07 4.96 11.56
CA THR A 197 -0.40 4.87 11.62
C THR A 197 -0.89 4.07 12.83
N GLU A 198 -0.29 2.92 13.16
CA GLU A 198 -0.61 2.15 14.37
C GLU A 198 -0.24 2.86 15.68
N GLY A 199 0.84 3.62 15.68
CA GLY A 199 1.32 4.33 16.86
C GLY A 199 0.43 5.51 17.25
N TRP A 200 -0.12 6.22 16.26
CA TRP A 200 -0.69 7.54 16.46
C TRP A 200 -2.21 7.59 16.23
N ASP A 201 -2.74 6.93 15.20
CA ASP A 201 -4.18 6.99 14.86
C ASP A 201 -4.88 5.62 14.86
N GLY A 202 -4.12 4.54 14.91
CA GLY A 202 -4.60 3.18 15.00
C GLY A 202 -5.00 2.52 13.67
N ARG A 203 -5.53 1.30 13.81
CA ARG A 203 -5.74 0.34 12.74
C ARG A 203 -6.54 0.84 11.54
N ALA A 204 -7.54 1.67 11.76
CA ALA A 204 -8.40 2.16 10.68
C ALA A 204 -7.60 3.05 9.71
N VAL A 205 -6.68 3.86 10.24
CA VAL A 205 -5.77 4.69 9.43
C VAL A 205 -4.74 3.82 8.72
N THR A 206 -4.18 2.82 9.39
CA THR A 206 -3.24 1.87 8.77
C THR A 206 -3.82 1.23 7.51
N ARG A 207 -5.08 0.75 7.58
CA ARG A 207 -5.78 0.16 6.43
C ARG A 207 -6.02 1.17 5.31
N ASN A 208 -6.49 2.36 5.67
CA ASN A 208 -6.78 3.43 4.74
C ASN A 208 -5.51 3.91 4.00
N VAL A 209 -4.42 4.15 4.73
CA VAL A 209 -3.13 4.60 4.19
C VAL A 209 -2.48 3.51 3.33
N ALA A 210 -2.56 2.24 3.70
CA ALA A 210 -2.04 1.17 2.85
C ALA A 210 -2.70 1.15 1.46
N ILE A 211 -4.01 1.37 1.40
CA ILE A 211 -4.73 1.55 0.13
C ILE A 211 -4.26 2.81 -0.58
N HIS A 212 -4.23 3.95 0.11
CA HIS A 212 -3.82 5.25 -0.43
C HIS A 212 -2.46 5.17 -1.15
N GLU A 213 -1.45 4.64 -0.47
CA GLU A 213 -0.08 4.56 -0.99
C GLU A 213 0.03 3.57 -2.15
N ALA A 214 -0.73 2.46 -2.11
CA ALA A 214 -0.78 1.52 -3.23
C ALA A 214 -1.41 2.14 -4.49
N LEU A 215 -2.46 2.96 -4.32
CA LEU A 215 -3.21 3.52 -5.45
C LEU A 215 -2.46 4.64 -6.19
N HIS A 216 -1.56 5.37 -5.54
CA HIS A 216 -0.69 6.35 -6.23
C HIS A 216 0.07 5.74 -7.41
N ALA A 217 0.43 4.46 -7.31
CA ALA A 217 1.11 3.73 -8.37
C ALA A 217 0.27 3.55 -9.66
N PHE A 218 -1.03 3.76 -9.58
CA PHE A 218 -2.00 3.55 -10.66
C PHE A 218 -2.85 4.80 -10.95
N LEU A 219 -2.33 5.99 -10.61
CA LEU A 219 -2.99 7.26 -10.85
C LEU A 219 -2.02 8.23 -11.54
N SER A 220 -2.54 9.06 -12.44
CA SER A 220 -1.75 10.13 -13.09
C SER A 220 -2.57 11.41 -13.20
N PRO A 221 -1.94 12.60 -13.14
CA PRO A 221 -2.65 13.88 -13.24
C PRO A 221 -3.56 13.96 -14.47
N ALA A 222 -3.11 13.47 -15.62
CA ALA A 222 -3.93 13.46 -16.84
C ALA A 222 -5.17 12.55 -16.76
N VAL A 223 -5.13 11.50 -15.93
CA VAL A 223 -6.32 10.67 -15.65
C VAL A 223 -7.20 11.35 -14.62
N VAL A 224 -6.61 11.89 -13.54
CA VAL A 224 -7.34 12.62 -12.49
C VAL A 224 -8.10 13.79 -13.08
N GLU A 225 -7.46 14.60 -13.93
CA GLU A 225 -8.06 15.73 -14.62
C GLU A 225 -9.25 15.32 -15.48
N THR A 226 -9.15 14.16 -16.15
CA THR A 226 -10.28 13.61 -16.92
C THR A 226 -11.47 13.21 -16.04
N VAL A 227 -11.24 12.78 -14.80
CA VAL A 227 -12.30 12.23 -13.93
C VAL A 227 -12.93 13.30 -13.03
N ILE A 228 -12.15 14.24 -12.50
CA ILE A 228 -12.62 15.21 -11.51
C ILE A 228 -12.29 16.67 -11.82
N ASP A 229 -11.77 16.97 -13.02
CA ASP A 229 -11.35 18.33 -13.39
C ASP A 229 -10.35 18.93 -12.37
N GLY A 230 -9.40 18.10 -11.94
CA GLY A 230 -8.39 18.44 -10.94
C GLY A 230 -7.05 17.74 -11.21
N LEU A 231 -5.97 18.30 -10.69
CA LEU A 231 -4.60 17.82 -11.00
C LEU A 231 -4.00 16.90 -9.92
N CYS A 232 -4.63 16.80 -8.76
CA CYS A 232 -4.14 16.03 -7.62
C CYS A 232 -5.07 14.84 -7.36
N ASP A 233 -4.49 13.63 -7.35
CA ASP A 233 -5.16 12.36 -7.06
C ASP A 233 -5.88 12.34 -5.71
N HIS A 234 -5.42 13.10 -4.72
CA HIS A 234 -6.14 13.28 -3.46
C HIS A 234 -7.55 13.84 -3.64
N GLY A 235 -7.80 14.60 -4.71
CA GLY A 235 -9.14 15.10 -5.06
C GLY A 235 -10.13 13.99 -5.45
N LEU A 236 -9.65 12.77 -5.71
CA LEU A 236 -10.50 11.59 -5.93
C LEU A 236 -11.10 11.09 -4.61
N GLY A 237 -10.54 11.53 -3.49
CA GLY A 237 -11.08 11.29 -2.17
C GLY A 237 -12.29 12.15 -1.85
N THR A 238 -13.00 11.72 -0.82
CA THR A 238 -14.13 12.43 -0.24
C THR A 238 -14.18 12.24 1.27
N VAL A 239 -14.78 13.23 1.95
CA VAL A 239 -15.27 13.12 3.31
C VAL A 239 -16.79 13.17 3.26
N ARG A 240 -17.45 12.16 3.82
CA ARG A 240 -18.92 12.07 3.85
C ARG A 240 -19.43 12.03 5.28
N GLU A 241 -20.68 12.38 5.49
CA GLU A 241 -21.38 12.21 6.77
C GLU A 241 -22.36 11.04 6.68
N PRO A 242 -21.95 9.80 7.03
CA PRO A 242 -22.87 8.67 7.02
C PRO A 242 -24.00 8.81 8.05
N ASP A 243 -23.68 9.40 9.20
CA ASP A 243 -24.58 9.59 10.34
C ASP A 243 -24.36 11.00 10.90
N PRO A 244 -25.38 11.63 11.52
CA PRO A 244 -25.22 12.94 12.16
C PRO A 244 -24.03 12.96 13.12
N GLY A 245 -23.08 13.88 12.89
CA GLY A 245 -21.90 14.04 13.74
C GLY A 245 -20.79 13.01 13.49
N VAL A 246 -20.90 12.15 12.48
CA VAL A 246 -19.81 11.24 12.06
C VAL A 246 -19.28 11.70 10.72
N ARG A 247 -17.98 12.00 10.62
CA ARG A 247 -17.30 12.26 9.35
C ARG A 247 -16.47 11.05 8.97
N GLU A 248 -16.75 10.47 7.82
CA GLU A 248 -16.05 9.31 7.29
C GLU A 248 -15.16 9.72 6.10
N VAL A 249 -13.88 9.35 6.18
CA VAL A 249 -12.87 9.73 5.20
C VAL A 249 -12.47 8.52 4.37
N SER A 250 -12.54 8.67 3.05
CA SER A 250 -12.09 7.67 2.08
C SER A 250 -10.57 7.68 1.90
N PRO A 251 -9.96 6.59 1.38
CA PRO A 251 -8.50 6.48 1.28
C PRO A 251 -7.80 7.66 0.61
N MET A 252 -8.28 8.12 -0.54
CA MET A 252 -7.62 9.21 -1.27
C MET A 252 -7.79 10.60 -0.61
N ALA A 253 -8.72 10.77 0.35
CA ALA A 253 -8.91 12.02 1.09
C ALA A 253 -8.05 12.12 2.36
N THR A 254 -7.44 11.01 2.78
CA THR A 254 -6.53 11.01 3.91
C THR A 254 -5.21 11.64 3.51
N THR A 255 -4.74 12.64 4.25
CA THR A 255 -3.39 13.16 4.04
C THR A 255 -2.61 13.33 5.33
N TYR A 256 -1.34 13.66 5.14
CA TYR A 256 -0.38 13.75 6.20
C TYR A 256 -0.68 14.96 7.10
N ALA A 257 -0.64 14.77 8.41
CA ALA A 257 0.09 15.76 9.19
C ALA A 257 1.56 15.62 8.85
N GLY A 258 1.99 16.35 7.82
CA GLY A 258 3.37 16.82 7.85
C GLY A 258 3.55 17.55 9.17
N GLY A 259 4.50 17.07 9.98
CA GLY A 259 4.90 17.76 11.20
C GLY A 259 5.09 19.24 10.88
N GLY A 260 4.57 20.11 11.75
CA GLY A 260 4.86 21.54 11.76
C GLY A 260 6.33 21.78 12.08
N ALA A 261 7.24 21.29 11.23
CA ALA A 261 8.68 21.47 11.33
C ALA A 261 9.10 22.92 11.09
N GLY A 262 8.15 23.86 11.03
CA GLY A 262 8.41 25.28 11.07
C GLY A 262 8.91 25.76 12.43
N GLU A 263 8.60 25.10 13.56
CA GLU A 263 8.91 25.70 14.87
C GLU A 263 9.36 24.75 15.99
N ARG A 264 9.06 23.45 15.93
CA ARG A 264 9.37 22.53 17.06
C ARG A 264 10.17 21.34 16.53
N GLY A 265 11.45 21.32 16.86
CA GLY A 265 12.39 20.27 16.44
C GLY A 265 12.06 18.88 17.01
N PRO A 266 12.94 17.88 16.80
CA PRO A 266 12.70 16.47 17.12
C PRO A 266 12.29 16.18 18.58
N ALA A 267 12.68 17.05 19.52
CA ALA A 267 12.29 16.94 20.93
C ALA A 267 10.79 17.18 21.19
N GLY A 268 10.12 17.99 20.38
CA GLY A 268 8.67 18.20 20.46
C GLY A 268 7.89 16.96 20.05
N LEU A 269 8.32 16.31 18.95
CA LEU A 269 7.71 15.09 18.43
C LEU A 269 7.84 13.89 19.38
N LEU A 270 8.96 13.81 20.12
CA LEU A 270 9.16 12.78 21.15
C LEU A 270 8.27 13.02 22.38
N ALA A 271 8.13 14.26 22.83
CA ALA A 271 7.23 14.60 23.95
C ALA A 271 5.76 14.31 23.58
N ASP A 272 5.38 14.63 22.35
CA ASP A 272 4.05 14.41 21.78
C ASP A 272 3.72 12.92 21.60
N GLY A 273 4.69 12.13 21.13
CA GLY A 273 4.55 10.67 20.99
C GLY A 273 4.59 9.89 22.32
N LEU A 274 5.26 10.40 23.36
CA LEU A 274 5.31 9.75 24.69
C LEU A 274 4.18 10.18 25.63
N MET A 275 3.67 11.41 25.52
CA MET A 275 2.63 11.95 26.42
C MET A 275 1.23 11.96 25.83
N GLY A 276 1.03 11.36 24.64
CA GLY A 276 -0.28 11.28 23.99
C GLY A 276 -0.80 12.63 23.49
N SER A 277 0.03 13.68 23.46
CA SER A 277 -0.30 14.93 22.78
C SER A 277 0.02 14.79 21.31
N ASN A 278 -0.93 14.32 20.51
CA ASN A 278 -1.03 14.39 19.05
C ASN A 278 0.15 15.11 18.36
N GLY A 279 1.20 14.35 18.02
CA GLY A 279 2.18 14.79 17.04
C GLY A 279 1.50 14.85 15.69
N GLY A 280 0.84 15.99 15.44
CA GLY A 280 0.13 16.30 14.20
C GLY A 280 -1.19 15.57 13.93
N GLY A 281 -1.37 14.30 14.33
CA GLY A 281 -2.55 13.47 14.02
C GLY A 281 -2.81 13.31 12.52
N THR A 282 -3.85 12.57 12.09
CA THR A 282 -4.30 12.68 10.69
C THR A 282 -4.73 14.13 10.37
N ARG A 283 -4.30 14.69 9.23
CA ARG A 283 -4.88 15.91 8.64
C ARG A 283 -5.62 15.57 7.35
N TRP A 284 -6.80 16.15 7.19
CA TRP A 284 -7.60 15.95 5.99
C TRP A 284 -7.03 16.82 4.89
N ALA A 285 -6.60 16.25 3.75
CA ALA A 285 -6.34 17.15 2.65
C ALA A 285 -7.68 17.52 2.09
N GLY A 286 -7.74 18.80 1.82
CA GLY A 286 -8.71 19.36 0.95
C GLY A 286 -8.68 18.80 -0.46
N ARG A 287 -8.65 19.70 -1.44
CA ARG A 287 -8.48 19.41 -2.87
C ARG A 287 -7.00 19.11 -3.16
N GLY A 288 -6.40 18.22 -2.35
CA GLY A 288 -5.03 17.73 -2.48
C GLY A 288 -3.92 18.69 -2.07
N CYS A 289 -2.68 18.38 -2.49
CA CYS A 289 -1.46 19.09 -2.11
C CYS A 289 -1.45 20.60 -2.42
N VAL A 290 -2.30 21.04 -3.35
CA VAL A 290 -2.38 22.44 -3.82
C VAL A 290 -3.41 23.26 -3.01
N ALA A 291 -4.36 22.60 -2.35
CA ALA A 291 -5.39 23.25 -1.55
C ALA A 291 -5.77 22.36 -0.34
N PRO A 292 -4.86 22.22 0.65
CA PRO A 292 -4.99 21.27 1.75
C PRO A 292 -6.18 21.56 2.69
N ASP A 293 -6.81 22.72 2.60
CA ASP A 293 -7.95 23.09 3.47
C ASP A 293 -9.33 22.89 2.81
N ALA A 294 -9.40 22.65 1.49
CA ALA A 294 -10.65 22.59 0.74
C ALA A 294 -11.19 21.16 0.51
N VAL A 295 -11.67 20.47 1.55
CA VAL A 295 -12.10 19.05 1.44
C VAL A 295 -13.30 18.89 0.51
N ARG A 296 -13.26 17.86 -0.36
CA ARG A 296 -14.46 17.45 -1.10
C ARG A 296 -15.41 16.79 -0.09
N GLU A 297 -16.45 17.51 0.27
CA GLU A 297 -17.48 17.01 1.17
C GLU A 297 -18.70 16.53 0.39
N GLU A 298 -19.23 15.37 0.78
CA GLU A 298 -20.48 14.80 0.25
C GLU A 298 -21.56 14.70 1.34
N GLY A 299 -22.80 15.03 0.99
CA GLY A 299 -23.97 14.96 1.86
C GLY A 299 -24.60 16.32 2.16
N GLU A 300 -25.70 16.31 2.92
CA GLU A 300 -26.54 17.49 3.17
C GLU A 300 -25.80 18.64 3.88
N LYS A 301 -24.70 18.35 4.58
CA LYS A 301 -23.89 19.34 5.31
C LYS A 301 -22.58 19.69 4.62
N ALA A 302 -22.42 19.37 3.33
CA ALA A 302 -21.22 19.73 2.57
C ALA A 302 -21.00 21.26 2.58
N GLY A 303 -19.80 21.70 2.95
CA GLY A 303 -19.40 23.10 3.02
C GLY A 303 -19.74 23.82 4.34
N ALA A 304 -20.32 23.12 5.32
CA ALA A 304 -20.64 23.72 6.63
C ALA A 304 -19.41 23.91 7.54
N GLY A 305 -18.26 23.32 7.17
CA GLY A 305 -17.06 23.30 8.01
C GLY A 305 -17.28 22.51 9.31
N PRO A 306 -16.21 22.25 10.09
CA PRO A 306 -16.37 21.60 11.39
C PRO A 306 -17.01 22.57 12.40
N THR A 307 -18.14 22.20 12.98
CA THR A 307 -18.55 22.71 14.30
C THR A 307 -17.72 21.96 15.33
N GLU A 308 -16.73 22.62 15.93
CA GLU A 308 -15.59 22.01 16.64
C GLU A 308 -15.93 21.12 17.86
N SER A 309 -17.19 20.99 18.30
CA SER A 309 -17.51 20.27 19.55
C SER A 309 -18.07 18.84 19.42
N ASP A 310 -18.58 18.40 18.26
CA ASP A 310 -19.41 17.16 18.21
C ASP A 310 -19.18 16.27 16.97
N VAL A 311 -17.96 16.24 16.42
CA VAL A 311 -17.64 15.43 15.23
C VAL A 311 -16.75 14.24 15.58
N THR A 312 -17.25 13.03 15.32
CA THR A 312 -16.47 11.77 15.35
C THR A 312 -15.88 11.48 13.97
N TRP A 313 -14.56 11.43 13.87
CA TRP A 313 -13.87 11.07 12.63
C TRP A 313 -13.71 9.56 12.50
N ARG A 314 -13.97 9.02 11.31
CA ARG A 314 -13.79 7.61 10.95
C ARG A 314 -13.00 7.50 9.65
N HIS A 315 -12.10 6.52 9.61
CA HIS A 315 -11.36 6.18 8.40
C HIS A 315 -11.98 4.94 7.76
N SER A 316 -12.31 5.06 6.48
CA SER A 316 -12.93 4.01 5.68
C SER A 316 -11.94 3.41 4.70
N THR A 317 -12.17 2.17 4.33
CA THR A 317 -11.50 1.49 3.20
C THR A 317 -12.33 1.55 1.92
N ARG A 318 -13.50 2.21 1.97
CA ARG A 318 -14.38 2.37 0.81
C ARG A 318 -13.81 3.39 -0.16
N LEU A 319 -13.64 2.97 -1.41
CA LEU A 319 -13.23 3.84 -2.51
C LEU A 319 -14.43 4.60 -3.07
N THR A 320 -14.18 5.83 -3.52
CA THR A 320 -15.16 6.61 -4.28
C THR A 320 -15.36 5.99 -5.67
N VAL A 321 -16.43 6.39 -6.37
CA VAL A 321 -16.61 5.99 -7.78
C VAL A 321 -15.46 6.54 -8.63
N GLU A 322 -15.06 7.77 -8.35
CA GLU A 322 -14.02 8.50 -9.06
C GLU A 322 -12.64 7.84 -8.88
N THR A 323 -12.31 7.39 -7.67
CA THR A 323 -11.05 6.66 -7.45
C THR A 323 -11.03 5.36 -8.26
N ARG A 324 -12.13 4.59 -8.26
CA ARG A 324 -12.22 3.32 -9.01
C ARG A 324 -12.16 3.54 -10.52
N GLU A 325 -12.87 4.54 -11.02
CA GLU A 325 -12.86 4.91 -12.43
C GLU A 325 -11.48 5.41 -12.89
N ALA A 326 -10.80 6.21 -12.07
CA ALA A 326 -9.47 6.71 -12.37
C ALA A 326 -8.45 5.56 -12.52
N VAL A 327 -8.47 4.56 -11.63
CA VAL A 327 -7.58 3.40 -11.76
C VAL A 327 -7.89 2.58 -13.02
N CYS A 328 -9.18 2.38 -13.36
CA CYS A 328 -9.56 1.69 -14.59
C CYS A 328 -9.03 2.42 -15.83
N ARG A 329 -9.19 3.75 -15.90
CA ARG A 329 -8.67 4.58 -17.00
C ARG A 329 -7.16 4.61 -17.07
N TYR A 330 -6.48 4.54 -15.93
CA TYR A 330 -5.02 4.40 -15.90
C TYR A 330 -4.59 3.08 -16.56
N ALA A 331 -5.24 1.98 -16.19
CA ALA A 331 -4.95 0.67 -16.75
C ALA A 331 -5.24 0.61 -18.26
N GLU A 332 -6.35 1.19 -18.73
CA GLU A 332 -6.67 1.32 -20.16
C GLU A 332 -5.56 2.01 -20.96
N ARG A 333 -4.94 3.05 -20.38
CA ARG A 333 -3.94 3.88 -21.05
C ARG A 333 -2.52 3.31 -20.99
N THR A 334 -2.24 2.42 -20.04
CA THR A 334 -0.85 2.09 -19.67
C THR A 334 -0.57 0.59 -19.60
N LEU A 335 -1.57 -0.22 -19.25
CA LEU A 335 -1.41 -1.66 -18.99
C LEU A 335 -2.06 -2.54 -20.06
N ARG A 336 -3.00 -1.99 -20.84
CA ARG A 336 -3.56 -2.61 -22.04
C ARG A 336 -2.71 -2.28 -23.26
#